data_AF-D7IBW2-F1
#
_entry.id   AF-D7IBW2-F1
#
_cell.length_a   1.000
_cell.length_b   1.000
_cell.length_c   1.000
_cell.angle_alpha   90.00
_cell.angle_beta   90.00
_cell.angle_gamma   90.00
#
_symmetry.space_group_name_H-M   'P 1'
#
loop_
_entity.id
_entity.type
_entity.pdbx_description
1 polymer ?
#
loop_
_entity_poly.entity_id
_entity_poly.type
_entity_poly.pdbx_seq_one_letter_code
_entity_poly.pdbx_strand_id
1 'polypeptide(L)'
;MSQKKANQSGEKSVYDENRDALQERVEEKQWKKKQCNGLQHSDDEEKQKVIDSIMKVSRDNGFDDAYLQQHSDCSASSIKRFHSAWMGKRMSNWTTIFNLAHCVSVNCVFAENLVGMLVVIIMFLIRDAGIVSYHIDSPKKVVIEINFGKDKLLRMKDEEKNEKGKEGKDDEHL
;
A
#
# COMPACT_ATOMS: atom_id res chain seq x y z
N MET A 1 29.63 -43.31 47.46
CA MET A 1 28.79 -42.99 46.29
C MET A 1 28.86 -41.50 46.04
N SER A 2 29.46 -41.07 44.93
CA SER A 2 29.46 -39.66 44.53
C SER A 2 29.27 -39.62 43.01
N GLN A 3 28.03 -39.33 42.58
CA GLN A 3 27.70 -39.16 41.17
C GLN A 3 28.00 -37.72 40.77
N LYS A 4 28.93 -37.58 39.81
CA LYS A 4 29.25 -36.34 39.10
C LYS A 4 27.99 -35.82 38.39
N LYS A 5 27.69 -34.53 38.60
CA LYS A 5 26.80 -33.74 37.76
C LYS A 5 27.36 -33.69 36.33
N ALA A 6 26.58 -34.15 35.36
CA ALA A 6 26.80 -33.85 33.95
C ALA A 6 26.19 -32.48 33.65
N ASN A 7 27.03 -31.46 33.46
CA ASN A 7 26.63 -30.22 32.80
C ASN A 7 26.52 -30.52 31.30
N GLN A 8 25.30 -30.54 30.77
CA GLN A 8 25.07 -30.37 29.33
C GLN A 8 25.11 -28.86 29.04
N SER A 9 26.27 -28.34 28.63
CA SER A 9 26.35 -27.04 27.98
C SER A 9 25.92 -27.21 26.52
N GLY A 10 24.76 -26.68 26.16
CA GLY A 10 24.28 -26.64 24.79
C GLY A 10 25.07 -25.64 23.96
N GLU A 11 26.27 -26.01 23.54
CA GLU A 11 27.00 -25.27 22.50
C GLU A 11 26.27 -25.47 21.17
N LYS A 12 25.72 -24.38 20.62
CA LYS A 12 25.17 -24.38 19.26
C LYS A 12 26.31 -24.74 18.30
N SER A 13 26.03 -25.67 17.40
CA SER A 13 27.00 -26.06 16.36
C SER A 13 27.24 -24.89 15.41
N VAL A 14 28.48 -24.73 14.93
CA VAL A 14 28.85 -23.77 13.87
C VAL A 14 27.93 -23.92 12.63
N TYR A 15 27.40 -25.12 12.39
CA TYR A 15 26.41 -25.37 11.33
C TYR A 15 25.05 -24.73 11.62
N ASP A 16 24.58 -24.74 12.87
CA ASP A 16 23.33 -24.07 13.26
C ASP A 16 23.48 -22.55 13.20
N GLU A 17 24.62 -22.01 13.63
CA GLU A 17 24.93 -20.58 13.54
C GLU A 17 24.98 -20.10 12.09
N ASN A 18 25.62 -20.86 11.20
CA ASN A 18 25.67 -20.53 9.77
C ASN A 18 24.30 -20.61 9.09
N ARG A 19 23.43 -21.54 9.52
CA ARG A 19 22.04 -21.64 9.03
C ARG A 19 21.22 -20.45 9.50
N ASP A 20 21.32 -20.09 10.77
CA ASP A 20 20.59 -18.97 11.36
C ASP A 20 21.04 -17.64 10.71
N ALA A 21 22.34 -17.45 10.49
CA ALA A 21 22.89 -16.28 9.78
C ALA A 21 22.45 -16.23 8.30
N LEU A 22 22.32 -17.39 7.64
CA LEU A 22 21.81 -17.44 6.26
C LEU A 22 20.32 -17.05 6.21
N GLN A 23 19.53 -17.54 7.17
CA GLN A 23 18.11 -17.22 7.30
C GLN A 23 17.92 -15.72 7.54
N GLU A 24 18.68 -15.13 8.47
CA GLU A 24 18.64 -13.69 8.76
C GLU A 24 18.99 -12.87 7.51
N ARG A 25 19.99 -13.28 6.72
CA ARG A 25 20.35 -12.60 5.46
C ARG A 25 19.29 -12.76 4.37
N VAL A 26 18.54 -13.87 4.35
CA VAL A 26 17.41 -14.06 3.43
C VAL A 26 16.25 -13.17 3.83
N GLU A 27 15.93 -13.10 5.11
CA GLU A 27 14.89 -12.24 5.67
C GLU A 27 15.22 -10.76 5.47
N GLU A 28 16.46 -10.35 5.71
CA GLU A 28 16.91 -8.98 5.47
C GLU A 28 16.85 -8.60 3.98
N LYS A 29 17.22 -9.52 3.08
CA LYS A 29 17.08 -9.32 1.62
C LYS A 29 15.62 -9.22 1.20
N GLN A 30 14.75 -10.07 1.74
CA GLN A 30 13.32 -10.03 1.48
C GLN A 30 12.71 -8.72 2.00
N TRP A 31 13.09 -8.30 3.21
CA TRP A 31 12.68 -7.03 3.81
C TRP A 31 13.10 -5.83 2.96
N LYS A 32 14.39 -5.76 2.57
CA LYS A 32 14.91 -4.70 1.68
C LYS A 32 14.21 -4.70 0.32
N LYS A 33 13.89 -5.88 -0.22
CA LYS A 33 13.12 -5.99 -1.47
C LYS A 33 11.69 -5.47 -1.30
N LYS A 34 11.01 -5.79 -0.19
CA LYS A 34 9.67 -5.27 0.11
C LYS A 34 9.64 -3.74 0.21
N GLN A 35 10.69 -3.11 0.74
CA GLN A 35 10.78 -1.64 0.80
C GLN A 35 10.85 -0.98 -0.58
N CYS A 36 11.42 -1.63 -1.60
CA CYS A 36 11.67 -1.01 -2.91
C CYS A 36 10.80 -1.56 -4.06
N ASN A 37 9.87 -2.47 -3.80
CA ASN A 37 9.02 -3.02 -4.85
C ASN A 37 7.95 -2.01 -5.27
N GLY A 38 7.99 -1.61 -6.54
CA GLY A 38 6.89 -0.88 -7.18
C GLY A 38 5.63 -1.74 -7.30
N LEU A 39 4.50 -1.09 -7.59
CA LEU A 39 3.16 -1.69 -7.63
C LEU A 39 3.10 -3.02 -8.37
N GLN A 40 3.71 -3.12 -9.56
CA GLN A 40 3.73 -4.36 -10.36
C GLN A 40 4.31 -5.59 -9.63
N HIS A 41 5.18 -5.37 -8.64
CA HIS A 41 5.87 -6.39 -7.84
C HIS A 41 5.44 -6.40 -6.37
N SER A 42 4.30 -5.78 -6.05
CA SER A 42 3.69 -5.85 -4.72
C SER A 42 3.41 -7.29 -4.28
N ASP A 43 3.34 -7.49 -2.97
CA ASP A 43 2.96 -8.76 -2.37
C ASP A 43 1.48 -9.07 -2.67
N ASP A 44 1.13 -10.36 -2.71
CA ASP A 44 -0.24 -10.81 -2.99
C ASP A 44 -1.22 -10.39 -1.90
N GLU A 45 -0.75 -10.19 -0.67
CA GLU A 45 -1.56 -9.64 0.43
C GLU A 45 -2.02 -8.20 0.14
N GLU A 46 -1.14 -7.38 -0.45
CA GLU A 46 -1.46 -5.99 -0.80
C GLU A 46 -2.48 -5.94 -1.94
N LYS A 47 -2.33 -6.81 -2.95
CA LYS A 47 -3.32 -6.97 -4.03
C LYS A 47 -4.67 -7.42 -3.49
N GLN A 48 -4.67 -8.35 -2.53
CA GLN A 48 -5.89 -8.88 -1.94
C GLN A 48 -6.73 -7.77 -1.30
N LYS A 49 -6.10 -6.83 -0.58
CA LYS A 49 -6.80 -5.68 0.04
C LYS A 49 -7.50 -4.80 -1.01
N VAL A 50 -6.89 -4.60 -2.17
CA VAL A 50 -7.51 -3.86 -3.29
C VAL A 50 -8.66 -4.66 -3.88
N ILE A 51 -8.47 -5.97 -4.13
CA ILE A 51 -9.52 -6.87 -4.65
C ILE A 51 -10.74 -6.90 -3.73
N ASP A 52 -10.53 -7.02 -2.42
CA ASP A 52 -11.60 -7.02 -1.42
C ASP A 52 -12.38 -5.70 -1.44
N SER A 53 -11.68 -4.58 -1.62
CA SER A 53 -12.30 -3.26 -1.69
C SER A 53 -13.14 -3.10 -2.96
N ILE A 54 -12.63 -3.53 -4.12
CA ILE A 54 -13.40 -3.56 -5.38
C ILE A 54 -14.68 -4.40 -5.19
N MET A 55 -14.58 -5.58 -4.58
CA MET A 55 -15.75 -6.44 -4.36
C MET A 55 -16.80 -5.83 -3.42
N LYS A 56 -16.37 -5.09 -2.39
CA LYS A 56 -17.30 -4.34 -1.53
C LYS A 56 -18.03 -3.25 -2.32
N VAL A 57 -17.30 -2.42 -3.08
CA VAL A 57 -17.90 -1.38 -3.92
C VAL A 57 -18.89 -2.00 -4.92
N SER A 58 -18.50 -3.08 -5.60
CA SER A 58 -19.39 -3.78 -6.53
C SER A 58 -20.68 -4.25 -5.87
N ARG A 59 -20.58 -4.87 -4.69
CA ARG A 59 -21.75 -5.40 -3.97
C ARG A 59 -22.72 -4.31 -3.53
N ASP A 60 -22.20 -3.22 -2.96
CA ASP A 60 -23.05 -2.11 -2.49
C ASP A 60 -23.79 -1.40 -3.63
N ASN A 61 -23.23 -1.46 -4.84
CA ASN A 61 -23.78 -0.84 -6.03
C ASN A 61 -24.50 -1.84 -6.96
N GLY A 62 -24.58 -3.12 -6.59
CA GLY A 62 -25.25 -4.14 -7.39
C GLY A 62 -24.55 -4.49 -8.72
N PHE A 63 -23.24 -4.29 -8.83
CA PHE A 63 -22.48 -4.64 -10.02
C PHE A 63 -22.19 -6.14 -10.07
N ASP A 64 -22.77 -6.83 -11.05
CA ASP A 64 -22.53 -8.24 -11.32
C ASP A 64 -21.43 -8.46 -12.38
N ASP A 65 -21.12 -9.72 -12.68
CA ASP A 65 -20.08 -10.08 -13.64
C ASP A 65 -20.40 -9.57 -15.06
N ALA A 66 -21.67 -9.54 -15.44
CA ALA A 66 -22.10 -9.05 -16.75
C ALA A 66 -21.86 -7.54 -16.85
N TYR A 67 -22.22 -6.80 -15.81
CA TYR A 67 -21.96 -5.38 -15.68
C TYR A 67 -20.46 -5.09 -15.76
N LEU A 68 -19.66 -5.76 -14.93
CA LEU A 68 -18.20 -5.58 -14.91
C LEU A 68 -17.59 -5.90 -16.28
N GLN A 69 -18.09 -6.90 -17.00
CA GLN A 69 -17.61 -7.23 -18.34
C GLN A 69 -17.97 -6.18 -19.39
N GLN A 70 -19.16 -5.58 -19.30
CA GLN A 70 -19.63 -4.58 -20.26
C GLN A 70 -19.01 -3.19 -20.02
N HIS A 71 -18.69 -2.87 -18.76
CA HIS A 71 -18.27 -1.53 -18.35
C HIS A 71 -16.79 -1.43 -17.97
N SER A 72 -16.03 -2.54 -18.03
CA SER A 72 -14.58 -2.51 -17.85
C SER A 72 -13.86 -3.08 -19.06
N ASP A 73 -12.59 -2.71 -19.24
CA ASP A 73 -11.69 -3.32 -20.23
C ASP A 73 -11.21 -4.72 -19.77
N CYS A 74 -12.14 -5.56 -19.28
CA CYS A 74 -11.86 -6.92 -18.85
C CYS A 74 -12.68 -7.94 -19.64
N SER A 75 -11.99 -8.95 -20.17
CA SER A 75 -12.66 -10.14 -20.69
C SER A 75 -13.36 -10.93 -19.57
N ALA A 76 -14.36 -11.76 -19.90
CA ALA A 76 -14.94 -12.73 -18.98
C ALA A 76 -13.87 -13.61 -18.30
N SER A 77 -12.79 -13.94 -19.00
CA SER A 77 -11.68 -14.72 -18.43
C SER A 77 -10.93 -13.95 -17.35
N SER A 78 -10.76 -12.63 -17.51
CA SER A 78 -10.13 -11.75 -16.54
C SER A 78 -10.99 -11.62 -15.29
N ILE A 79 -12.30 -11.46 -15.44
CA ILE A 79 -13.26 -11.39 -14.33
C ILE A 79 -13.28 -12.71 -13.55
N LYS A 80 -13.29 -13.87 -14.24
CA LYS A 80 -13.16 -15.18 -13.57
C LYS A 80 -11.86 -15.32 -12.78
N ARG A 81 -10.73 -14.82 -13.30
CA ARG A 81 -9.45 -14.82 -12.57
C ARG A 81 -9.49 -13.89 -11.37
N PHE A 82 -10.13 -12.73 -11.50
CA PHE A 82 -10.33 -11.79 -10.41
C PHE A 82 -11.15 -12.42 -9.27
N HIS A 83 -12.28 -13.09 -9.57
CA HIS A 83 -13.05 -13.81 -8.56
C HIS A 83 -12.29 -14.97 -7.93
N SER A 84 -11.50 -15.70 -8.73
CA SER A 84 -10.63 -16.76 -8.21
C SER A 84 -9.61 -16.20 -7.20
N ALA A 85 -9.02 -15.05 -7.50
CA ALA A 85 -8.11 -14.34 -6.60
C ALA A 85 -8.84 -13.90 -5.32
N TRP A 86 -10.01 -13.27 -5.46
CA TRP A 86 -10.84 -12.86 -4.33
C TRP A 86 -11.17 -14.03 -3.38
N MET A 87 -11.40 -15.23 -3.93
CA MET A 87 -11.64 -16.47 -3.17
C MET A 87 -10.34 -17.13 -2.63
N GLY A 88 -9.21 -16.43 -2.63
CA GLY A 88 -7.94 -16.89 -2.09
C GLY A 88 -7.22 -17.96 -2.93
N LYS A 89 -7.55 -18.08 -4.22
CA LYS A 89 -6.91 -19.04 -5.13
C LYS A 89 -5.74 -18.39 -5.85
N ARG A 90 -5.82 -18.25 -7.17
CA ARG A 90 -4.74 -17.68 -7.99
C ARG A 90 -4.91 -16.18 -8.09
N MET A 91 -3.90 -15.44 -7.65
CA MET A 91 -3.90 -13.98 -7.67
C MET A 91 -4.11 -13.42 -9.09
N SER A 92 -4.85 -12.31 -9.18
CA SER A 92 -5.09 -11.59 -10.43
C SER A 92 -3.92 -10.64 -10.72
N ASN A 93 -3.73 -10.30 -11.99
CA ASN A 93 -2.71 -9.34 -12.36
C ASN A 93 -3.21 -7.90 -12.14
N TRP A 94 -2.26 -6.97 -11.99
CA TRP A 94 -2.58 -5.57 -11.74
C TRP A 94 -3.40 -4.92 -12.84
N THR A 95 -3.19 -5.26 -14.11
CA THR A 95 -4.00 -4.74 -15.22
C THR A 95 -5.49 -5.05 -15.01
N THR A 96 -5.83 -6.28 -14.65
CA THR A 96 -7.22 -6.67 -14.36
C THR A 96 -7.75 -5.94 -13.13
N ILE A 97 -6.96 -5.87 -12.05
CA ILE A 97 -7.35 -5.21 -10.80
C ILE A 97 -7.63 -3.73 -11.06
N PHE A 98 -6.77 -3.01 -11.79
CA PHE A 98 -6.95 -1.59 -12.08
C PHE A 98 -8.08 -1.30 -13.06
N ASN A 99 -8.28 -2.14 -14.09
CA ASN A 99 -9.42 -1.97 -14.99
C ASN A 99 -10.74 -2.11 -14.23
N LEU A 100 -10.83 -3.05 -13.28
CA LEU A 100 -12.01 -3.20 -12.42
C LEU A 100 -12.11 -2.07 -11.40
N ALA A 101 -11.02 -1.66 -10.75
CA ALA A 101 -11.00 -0.52 -9.82
C ALA A 101 -11.49 0.76 -10.50
N HIS A 102 -11.03 1.04 -11.73
CA HIS A 102 -11.48 2.17 -12.51
C HIS A 102 -12.97 2.07 -12.84
N CYS A 103 -13.43 0.92 -13.32
CA CYS A 103 -14.85 0.67 -13.61
C CYS A 103 -15.74 0.95 -12.39
N VAL A 104 -15.43 0.36 -11.24
CA VAL A 104 -16.26 0.56 -10.05
C VAL A 104 -16.20 1.99 -9.53
N SER A 105 -15.04 2.66 -9.65
CA SER A 105 -14.86 4.04 -9.19
C SER A 105 -15.69 5.04 -9.99
N VAL A 106 -15.75 4.86 -11.31
CA VAL A 106 -16.47 5.77 -12.21
C VAL A 106 -17.99 5.57 -12.09
N ASN A 107 -18.44 4.34 -11.83
CA ASN A 107 -19.85 4.00 -11.93
C ASN A 107 -20.57 3.90 -10.58
N CYS A 108 -19.87 3.83 -9.44
CA CYS A 108 -20.52 3.71 -8.13
C CYS A 108 -21.37 4.95 -7.79
N VAL A 109 -22.55 4.71 -7.23
CA VAL A 109 -23.39 5.73 -6.59
C VAL A 109 -23.04 5.84 -5.10
N PHE A 110 -22.86 4.69 -4.45
CA PHE A 110 -22.42 4.60 -3.05
C PHE A 110 -20.90 4.48 -2.99
N ALA A 111 -20.24 5.58 -2.62
CA ALA A 111 -18.79 5.73 -2.68
C ALA A 111 -18.07 5.43 -1.34
N GLU A 112 -18.76 4.97 -0.30
CA GLU A 112 -18.14 4.72 1.02
C GLU A 112 -16.97 3.72 0.90
N ASN A 113 -17.21 2.57 0.28
CA ASN A 113 -16.16 1.57 0.07
C ASN A 113 -15.16 1.98 -1.04
N LEU A 114 -15.50 2.95 -1.91
CA LEU A 114 -14.55 3.53 -2.86
C LEU A 114 -13.47 4.32 -2.10
N VAL A 115 -13.85 5.07 -1.06
CA VAL A 115 -12.89 5.78 -0.20
C VAL A 115 -11.91 4.79 0.45
N GLY A 116 -12.44 3.68 0.99
CA GLY A 116 -11.61 2.60 1.54
C GLY A 116 -10.59 2.07 0.52
N MET A 117 -11.02 1.82 -0.71
CA MET A 117 -10.14 1.40 -1.81
C MET A 117 -9.03 2.43 -2.09
N LEU A 118 -9.37 3.72 -2.16
CA LEU A 118 -8.39 4.79 -2.38
C LEU A 118 -7.36 4.85 -1.26
N VAL A 119 -7.79 4.75 -0.01
CA VAL A 119 -6.89 4.75 1.17
C VAL A 119 -5.94 3.55 1.12
N VAL A 120 -6.42 2.35 0.78
CA VAL A 120 -5.57 1.16 0.61
C VAL A 120 -4.51 1.38 -0.47
N ILE A 121 -4.89 1.95 -1.62
CA ILE A 121 -3.95 2.23 -2.71
C ILE A 121 -2.92 3.28 -2.29
N ILE A 122 -3.33 4.37 -1.64
CA ILE A 122 -2.43 5.41 -1.17
C ILE A 122 -1.46 4.85 -0.12
N MET A 123 -1.97 4.12 0.87
CA MET A 123 -1.13 3.45 1.89
C MET A 123 -0.10 2.52 1.25
N PHE A 124 -0.50 1.76 0.22
CA PHE A 124 0.42 0.93 -0.53
C PHE A 124 1.51 1.75 -1.24
N LEU A 125 1.14 2.88 -1.87
CA LEU A 125 2.09 3.72 -2.60
C LEU A 125 3.09 4.43 -1.70
N ILE A 126 2.65 4.93 -0.55
CA ILE A 126 3.51 5.68 0.37
C ILE A 126 4.25 4.78 1.37
N ARG A 127 3.77 3.54 1.61
CA ARG A 127 4.32 2.61 2.61
C ARG A 127 4.53 3.33 3.96
N ASP A 128 5.75 3.28 4.47
CA ASP A 128 6.12 3.88 5.77
C ASP A 128 6.46 5.38 5.66
N ALA A 129 6.30 6.00 4.49
CA ALA A 129 6.58 7.42 4.31
C ALA A 129 5.57 8.34 5.02
N GLY A 130 4.42 7.82 5.42
CA GLY A 130 3.40 8.59 6.13
C GLY A 130 2.22 7.74 6.59
N ILE A 131 1.32 8.39 7.32
CA ILE A 131 0.07 7.80 7.80
C ILE A 131 -1.07 8.41 7.00
N VAL A 132 -1.92 7.55 6.42
CA VAL A 132 -3.14 7.97 5.71
C VAL A 132 -4.33 7.82 6.65
N SER A 133 -5.13 8.86 6.74
CA SER A 133 -6.43 8.83 7.40
C SER A 133 -7.48 9.48 6.51
N TYR A 134 -8.75 9.24 6.78
CA TYR A 134 -9.82 9.89 6.04
C TYR A 134 -11.00 10.16 6.96
N HIS A 135 -11.80 11.15 6.59
CA HIS A 135 -13.09 11.41 7.22
C HIS A 135 -14.09 11.88 6.17
N ILE A 136 -15.36 11.53 6.40
CA ILE A 136 -16.48 11.98 5.57
C ILE A 136 -16.95 13.32 6.13
N ASP A 137 -16.73 14.39 5.37
CA ASP A 137 -17.12 15.76 5.75
C ASP A 137 -18.61 16.01 5.42
N SER A 138 -19.09 15.44 4.32
CA SER A 138 -20.50 15.48 3.93
C SER A 138 -20.84 14.33 2.97
N PRO A 139 -22.13 14.10 2.61
CA PRO A 139 -22.51 13.06 1.65
C PRO A 139 -21.85 13.16 0.27
N LYS A 140 -21.26 14.31 -0.08
CA LYS A 140 -20.57 14.53 -1.37
C LYS A 140 -19.09 14.91 -1.21
N LYS A 141 -18.54 14.85 0.01
CA LYS A 141 -17.17 15.28 0.28
C LYS A 141 -16.51 14.36 1.29
N VAL A 142 -15.38 13.81 0.87
CA VAL A 142 -14.44 13.10 1.72
C VAL A 142 -13.12 13.87 1.73
N VAL A 143 -12.43 13.85 2.87
CA VAL A 143 -11.06 14.35 2.98
C VAL A 143 -10.17 13.15 3.27
N ILE A 144 -9.11 13.00 2.47
CA ILE A 144 -8.02 12.05 2.74
C ILE A 144 -6.82 12.86 3.16
N GLU A 145 -6.36 12.62 4.38
CA GLU A 145 -5.23 13.30 4.99
C GLU A 145 -4.02 12.37 5.01
N ILE A 146 -2.90 12.86 4.50
CA ILE A 146 -1.62 12.14 4.51
C ILE A 146 -0.65 12.91 5.39
N ASN A 147 -0.34 12.34 6.55
CA ASN A 147 0.65 12.88 7.47
C ASN A 147 2.00 12.21 7.18
N PHE A 148 2.86 12.89 6.41
CA PHE A 148 4.18 12.36 6.11
C PHE A 148 5.08 12.31 7.35
N GLY A 149 6.02 11.37 7.34
CA GLY A 149 7.05 11.24 8.36
C GLY A 149 7.94 12.48 8.47
N LYS A 150 8.63 12.61 9.60
CA LYS A 150 9.49 13.78 9.94
C LYS A 150 10.61 14.03 8.93
N ASP A 151 10.96 13.03 8.11
CA ASP A 151 12.01 13.08 7.10
C ASP A 151 11.50 13.55 5.72
N LYS A 152 10.22 13.95 5.61
CA LYS A 152 9.61 14.49 4.39
C LYS A 152 9.28 15.96 4.57
N LEU A 153 9.49 16.74 3.52
CA LEU A 153 9.19 18.18 3.47
C LEU A 153 8.32 18.46 2.24
N LEU A 154 7.19 19.14 2.45
CA LEU A 154 6.34 19.65 1.39
C LEU A 154 6.67 21.13 1.18
N ARG A 155 7.07 21.53 -0.04
CA ARG A 155 7.23 22.95 -0.38
C ARG A 155 5.95 23.48 -1.00
N MET A 156 5.43 24.59 -0.48
CA MET A 156 4.33 25.31 -1.12
C MET A 156 4.91 26.34 -2.10
N LYS A 157 4.41 26.37 -3.34
CA LYS A 157 4.94 27.20 -4.43
C LYS A 157 4.92 28.72 -4.14
N ASP A 158 4.21 29.17 -3.12
CA ASP A 158 4.05 30.59 -2.81
C ASP A 158 5.06 31.12 -1.76
N GLU A 159 5.87 30.25 -1.14
CA GLU A 159 6.85 30.68 -0.13
C GLU A 159 8.18 31.15 -0.73
N GLU A 160 8.57 30.68 -1.92
CA GLU A 160 9.85 31.05 -2.56
C GLU A 160 9.88 32.51 -3.08
N LYS A 161 8.74 33.22 -3.11
CA LYS A 161 8.69 34.63 -3.54
C LYS A 161 8.96 35.64 -2.43
N ASN A 162 8.92 35.24 -1.15
CA ASN A 162 9.08 36.18 -0.03
C ASN A 162 10.50 36.24 0.54
N GLU A 163 11.40 35.31 0.18
CA GLU A 163 12.77 35.31 0.71
C GLU A 163 13.75 36.14 -0.14
N LYS A 164 13.47 36.40 -1.43
CA LYS A 164 14.34 37.23 -2.29
C LYS A 164 14.14 38.74 -2.16
N GLY A 165 13.31 39.21 -1.22
CA GLY A 165 12.96 40.62 -1.06
C GLY A 165 13.47 41.30 0.20
N LYS A 166 14.23 40.61 1.07
CA LYS A 166 14.64 41.14 2.39
C LYS A 166 16.16 41.33 2.57
N GLU A 167 16.97 41.11 1.54
CA GLU A 167 18.39 41.47 1.59
C GLU A 167 18.62 42.71 0.71
N GLY A 168 18.82 43.87 1.35
CA GLY A 168 19.31 45.07 0.69
C GLY A 168 18.40 46.28 0.78
N LYS A 169 18.15 46.77 2.00
CA LYS A 169 17.93 48.19 2.29
C LYS A 169 18.21 48.41 3.78
N ASP A 170 19.49 48.51 4.12
CA ASP A 170 20.00 49.23 5.28
C ASP A 170 21.48 49.43 4.99
N ASP A 171 21.82 50.61 4.48
CA ASP A 171 23.08 51.34 4.70
C ASP A 171 23.28 52.37 3.57
N GLU A 172 22.79 53.60 3.80
CA GLU A 172 23.53 54.82 3.45
C GLU A 172 22.90 56.02 4.20
N HIS A 173 23.28 56.14 5.47
CA HIS A 173 23.31 57.41 6.18
C HIS A 173 24.78 57.72 6.46
N LEU A 174 25.37 58.65 5.68
CA LEU A 174 26.35 59.68 6.06
C LEU A 174 26.97 60.34 4.82
#